data_AF-A0A6I9P555-F1
#
_entry.id   AF-A0A6I9P555-F1
#
_cell.length_a   1.000
_cell.length_b   1.000
_cell.length_c   1.000
_cell.angle_alpha   90.00
_cell.angle_beta   90.00
_cell.angle_gamma   90.00
#
_symmetry.space_group_name_H-M   'P 1'
#
loop_
_entity.id
_entity.type
_entity.pdbx_description
1 polymer ?
#
loop_
_entity_poly.entity_id
_entity_poly.type
_entity_poly.pdbx_seq_one_letter_code
_entity_poly.pdbx_strand_id
1 'polypeptide(L)'
;VQFAVDESGLWLLYPALDTEGFHQEVILLLHLRHRDLQPIQSFRTGLRRGRYGNSFLVCGVLYAVNSMEHRYANVTYAFDTHTLTHTVPSLAFTNMHTHTSQVAYCPMDKKLYAWDNAHQMTYDLVFAY
;
A
#
# COMPACT_ATOMS: atom_id res chain seq x y z
N VAL A 1 -6.05 0.10 9.99
CA VAL A 1 -4.81 0.87 10.20
C VAL A 1 -3.65 -0.04 9.84
N GLN A 2 -2.64 0.45 9.12
CA GLN A 2 -1.50 -0.32 8.66
C GLN A 2 -0.23 0.51 8.77
N PHE A 3 0.84 -0.06 9.33
CA PHE A 3 2.18 0.50 9.22
C PHE A 3 2.87 -0.05 7.97
N ALA A 4 3.73 0.76 7.37
CA ALA A 4 4.56 0.37 6.24
C ALA A 4 5.96 0.98 6.39
N VAL A 5 6.95 0.36 5.75
CA VAL A 5 8.32 0.85 5.69
C VAL A 5 8.78 0.79 4.24
N ASP A 6 9.48 1.82 3.80
CA ASP A 6 10.13 1.90 2.50
C ASP A 6 11.52 2.55 2.63
N GLU A 7 12.13 2.91 1.50
CA GLU A 7 13.40 3.63 1.43
C GLU A 7 13.38 4.98 2.17
N SER A 8 12.22 5.60 2.31
CA SER A 8 12.02 6.91 2.94
C SER A 8 11.75 6.82 4.45
N GLY A 9 11.50 5.63 4.98
CA GLY A 9 11.32 5.37 6.41
C GLY A 9 9.95 4.81 6.78
N LEU A 10 9.37 5.29 7.88
CA LEU A 10 8.15 4.74 8.48
C LEU A 10 6.90 5.48 8.01
N TRP A 11 5.87 4.72 7.66
CA TRP A 11 4.59 5.24 7.19
C TRP A 11 3.41 4.65 7.96
N LEU A 12 2.32 5.40 8.03
CA LEU A 12 1.05 4.99 8.60
C LEU A 12 -0.09 5.24 7.62
N LEU A 13 -0.88 4.21 7.38
CA LEU A 13 -2.08 4.23 6.56
C LEU A 13 -3.30 3.99 7.45
N TYR A 14 -4.28 4.87 7.37
CA TYR A 14 -5.52 4.71 8.11
C TYR A 14 -6.72 5.31 7.36
N PRO A 15 -7.90 4.69 7.46
CA PRO A 15 -9.11 5.29 6.94
C PRO A 15 -9.50 6.51 7.78
N ALA A 16 -9.87 7.59 7.13
CA ALA A 16 -10.45 8.77 7.76
C ALA A 16 -11.57 9.33 6.91
N LEU A 17 -12.52 10.02 7.55
CA LEU A 17 -13.60 10.71 6.84
C LEU A 17 -13.02 11.83 6.00
N ASP A 18 -13.36 11.83 4.72
CA ASP A 18 -13.09 12.94 3.84
C ASP A 18 -14.05 14.10 4.14
N THR A 19 -13.54 15.12 4.84
CA THR A 19 -14.32 16.30 5.23
C THR A 19 -14.53 17.29 4.08
N GLU A 20 -13.79 17.17 2.98
CA GLU A 20 -13.92 18.05 1.81
C GLU A 20 -14.79 17.46 0.68
N GLY A 21 -15.31 16.24 0.86
CA GLY A 21 -16.09 15.52 -0.15
C GLY A 21 -17.43 14.97 0.37
N PHE A 22 -17.88 13.85 -0.23
CA PHE A 22 -19.15 13.18 0.10
C PHE A 22 -19.13 12.39 1.43
N HIS A 23 -18.32 12.80 2.42
CA HIS A 23 -18.13 12.07 3.68
C HIS A 23 -17.75 10.59 3.49
N GLN A 24 -16.93 10.28 2.48
CA GLN A 24 -16.46 8.92 2.23
C GLN A 24 -15.16 8.67 2.99
N GLU A 25 -14.98 7.45 3.52
CA GLU A 25 -13.71 7.05 4.12
C GLU A 25 -12.66 6.80 3.03
N VAL A 26 -11.65 7.67 3.01
CA VAL A 26 -10.44 7.51 2.18
C VAL A 26 -9.27 7.12 3.06
N ILE A 27 -8.26 6.50 2.47
CA ILE A 27 -7.01 6.20 3.17
C ILE A 27 -6.17 7.48 3.23
N LEU A 28 -5.84 7.92 4.44
CA LEU A 28 -4.79 8.90 4.68
C LEU A 28 -3.46 8.18 4.85
N LEU A 29 -2.42 8.75 4.24
CA LEU A 29 -1.05 8.29 4.33
C LEU A 29 -0.24 9.33 5.10
N LEU A 30 0.45 8.90 6.16
CA LEU A 30 1.33 9.74 6.97
C LEU A 30 2.76 9.23 6.86
N HIS A 31 3.69 10.14 6.58
CA HIS A 31 5.11 9.89 6.78
C HIS A 31 5.44 10.21 8.24
N LEU A 32 6.03 9.26 8.96
CA LEU A 32 6.29 9.36 10.38
C LEU A 32 7.78 9.41 10.67
N ARG A 33 8.14 10.20 11.67
CA ARG A 33 9.47 10.13 12.27
C ARG A 33 9.55 8.89 13.15
N HIS A 34 10.44 7.96 12.80
CA HIS A 34 10.54 6.65 13.47
C HIS A 34 10.86 6.72 14.98
N ARG A 35 11.50 7.79 15.46
CA ARG A 35 11.94 7.92 16.86
C ARG A 35 10.82 8.23 17.85
N ASP A 36 9.84 9.05 17.44
CA ASP A 36 8.80 9.60 18.31
C ASP A 36 7.39 9.51 17.70
N LEU A 37 7.26 8.91 16.51
CA LEU A 37 6.03 8.74 15.73
C LEU A 37 5.33 10.06 15.39
N GLN A 38 6.04 11.18 15.44
CA GLN A 38 5.48 12.46 15.03
C GLN A 38 5.25 12.48 13.51
N PRO A 39 4.08 12.97 13.03
CA PRO A 39 3.84 13.19 11.62
C PRO A 39 4.86 14.18 11.04
N ILE A 40 5.56 13.77 9.98
CA ILE A 40 6.41 14.63 9.16
C ILE A 40 5.55 15.28 8.08
N GLN A 41 4.75 14.47 7.39
CA GLN A 41 3.88 14.90 6.30
C GLN A 41 2.62 14.03 6.24
N SER A 42 1.50 14.62 5.79
CA SER A 42 0.24 13.95 5.58
C SER A 42 -0.22 14.08 4.13
N PHE A 43 -0.79 12.99 3.61
CA PHE A 43 -1.26 12.90 2.25
C PHE A 43 -2.68 12.35 2.25
N ARG A 44 -3.58 13.06 1.58
CA ARG A 44 -4.93 12.59 1.30
C ARG A 44 -4.94 11.84 -0.02
N THR A 45 -5.16 10.53 0.04
CA THR A 45 -5.19 9.68 -1.16
C THR A 45 -6.60 9.62 -1.75
N GLY A 46 -6.71 9.08 -2.97
CA GLY A 46 -7.98 8.71 -3.61
C GLY A 46 -8.42 7.28 -3.31
N LEU A 47 -7.63 6.52 -2.54
CA LEU A 47 -7.91 5.13 -2.23
C LEU A 47 -9.06 5.04 -1.21
N ARG A 48 -10.15 4.38 -1.58
CA ARG A 48 -11.33 4.23 -0.73
C ARG A 48 -11.24 2.96 0.09
N ARG A 49 -11.64 3.03 1.36
CA ARG A 49 -11.74 1.84 2.21
C ARG A 49 -12.71 0.83 1.58
N GLY A 50 -12.33 -0.45 1.58
CA GLY A 50 -13.14 -1.54 1.02
C GLY A 50 -13.09 -1.68 -0.51
N ARG A 51 -12.32 -0.85 -1.22
CA ARG A 51 -12.09 -0.98 -2.68
C ARG A 51 -10.74 -1.62 -3.05
N TYR A 52 -10.04 -2.15 -2.07
CA TYR A 52 -8.78 -2.86 -2.24
C TYR A 52 -8.70 -4.01 -1.23
N GLY A 53 -8.00 -5.07 -1.59
CA GLY A 53 -7.76 -6.23 -0.73
C GLY A 53 -6.47 -6.11 0.07
N ASN A 54 -5.43 -5.51 -0.51
CA ASN A 54 -4.15 -5.29 0.16
C ASN A 54 -3.46 -4.03 -0.36
N SER A 55 -2.46 -3.55 0.37
CA SER A 55 -1.68 -2.37 -0.03
C SER A 55 -0.26 -2.44 0.49
N PHE A 56 0.68 -1.87 -0.26
CA PHE A 56 2.09 -1.79 0.08
C PHE A 56 2.69 -0.46 -0.40
N LEU A 57 3.80 -0.04 0.20
CA LEU A 57 4.45 1.25 -0.11
C LEU A 57 5.91 1.00 -0.48
N VAL A 58 6.34 1.57 -1.60
CA VAL A 58 7.69 1.41 -2.15
C VAL A 58 8.14 2.74 -2.72
N CYS A 59 9.34 3.22 -2.39
CA CYS A 59 9.92 4.46 -2.90
C CYS A 59 9.00 5.71 -2.80
N GLY A 60 8.20 5.83 -1.75
CA GLY A 60 7.22 6.91 -1.58
C GLY A 60 5.96 6.77 -2.43
N VAL A 61 5.72 5.61 -3.03
CA VAL A 61 4.52 5.34 -3.83
C VAL A 61 3.68 4.28 -3.14
N LEU A 62 2.43 4.62 -2.82
CA LEU A 62 1.45 3.70 -2.26
C LEU A 62 0.75 2.93 -3.37
N TYR A 63 0.85 1.62 -3.37
CA TYR A 63 0.17 0.72 -4.29
C TYR A 63 -0.96 -0.06 -3.60
N ALA A 64 -2.06 -0.31 -4.31
CA ALA A 64 -3.16 -1.14 -3.82
C ALA A 64 -3.51 -2.27 -4.80
N VAL A 65 -3.66 -3.47 -4.24
CA VAL A 65 -4.12 -4.68 -4.93
C VAL A 65 -5.63 -4.77 -4.82
N ASN A 66 -6.32 -5.02 -5.92
CA ASN A 66 -7.79 -4.97 -5.98
C ASN A 66 -8.50 -6.07 -5.17
N SER A 67 -7.88 -7.23 -4.97
CA SER A 67 -8.49 -8.34 -4.25
C SER A 67 -7.47 -9.15 -3.46
N MET A 68 -7.88 -9.58 -2.27
CA MET A 68 -7.15 -10.54 -1.44
C MET A 68 -7.67 -11.97 -1.58
N GLU A 69 -8.82 -12.19 -2.23
CA GLU A 69 -9.56 -13.47 -2.30
C GLU A 69 -9.53 -14.11 -3.70
N HIS A 70 -9.00 -13.41 -4.69
CA HIS A 70 -8.87 -13.94 -6.05
C HIS A 70 -7.45 -14.37 -6.31
N ARG A 71 -7.24 -15.59 -6.84
CA ARG A 71 -5.90 -16.07 -7.22
C ARG A 71 -5.18 -15.09 -8.15
N TYR A 72 -5.90 -14.56 -9.12
CA TYR A 72 -5.39 -13.52 -10.02
C TYR A 72 -6.01 -12.19 -9.61
N ALA A 73 -5.15 -11.29 -9.17
CA ALA A 73 -5.47 -9.93 -8.77
C ALA A 73 -4.60 -8.96 -9.58
N ASN A 74 -4.88 -7.67 -9.46
CA ASN A 74 -4.10 -6.62 -10.09
C ASN A 74 -3.76 -5.53 -9.09
N VAL A 75 -2.58 -4.92 -9.24
CA VAL A 75 -2.30 -3.60 -8.67
C VAL A 75 -3.05 -2.58 -9.51
N THR A 76 -4.13 -2.03 -8.97
CA THR A 76 -5.06 -1.14 -9.70
C THR A 76 -5.03 0.30 -9.23
N TYR A 77 -4.22 0.61 -8.21
CA TYR A 77 -4.08 1.96 -7.71
C TYR A 77 -2.63 2.21 -7.32
N ALA A 78 -2.12 3.38 -7.70
CA ALA A 78 -0.86 3.92 -7.21
C ALA A 78 -1.05 5.39 -6.84
N PHE A 79 -0.48 5.83 -5.73
CA PHE A 79 -0.41 7.23 -5.32
C PHE A 79 1.03 7.61 -5.03
N ASP A 80 1.55 8.57 -5.78
CA ASP A 80 2.93 9.04 -5.70
C ASP A 80 3.00 10.28 -4.79
N THR A 81 3.71 10.17 -3.65
CA THR A 81 3.84 11.27 -2.69
C THR A 81 4.71 12.42 -3.21
N HIS A 82 5.57 12.18 -4.19
CA HIS A 82 6.47 13.20 -4.76
C HIS A 82 5.73 14.12 -5.71
N THR A 83 4.81 13.56 -6.50
CA THR A 83 4.04 14.30 -7.51
C THR A 83 2.60 14.60 -7.09
N LEU A 84 2.13 14.00 -5.99
CA LEU A 84 0.75 14.07 -5.50
C LEU A 84 -0.29 13.58 -6.53
N THR A 85 0.12 12.73 -7.46
CA THR A 85 -0.75 12.17 -8.49
C THR A 85 -1.12 10.72 -8.18
N HIS A 86 -2.22 10.25 -8.75
CA HIS A 86 -2.62 8.86 -8.68
C HIS A 86 -2.81 8.28 -10.08
N THR A 87 -2.50 6.99 -10.23
CA THR A 87 -2.57 6.27 -11.51
C THR A 87 -3.17 4.87 -11.32
N VAL A 88 -3.51 4.21 -12.44
CA VAL A 88 -4.04 2.84 -12.49
C VAL A 88 -3.03 1.97 -13.24
N PRO A 89 -2.02 1.42 -12.57
CA PRO A 89 -0.88 0.80 -13.24
C PRO A 89 -1.21 -0.56 -13.89
N SER A 90 -2.29 -1.22 -13.45
CA SER A 90 -2.79 -2.49 -13.99
C SER A 90 -1.74 -3.62 -14.03
N LEU A 91 -0.88 -3.69 -13.02
CA LEU A 91 0.14 -4.73 -12.90
C LEU A 91 -0.49 -6.03 -12.39
N ALA A 92 -0.14 -7.16 -13.00
CA ALA A 92 -0.61 -8.46 -12.52
C ALA A 92 -0.05 -8.80 -11.13
N PHE A 93 -0.89 -9.34 -10.26
CA PHE A 93 -0.52 -9.82 -8.93
C PHE A 93 -1.16 -11.19 -8.68
N THR A 94 -0.39 -12.16 -8.19
CA THR A 94 -0.92 -13.52 -7.97
C THR A 94 -0.98 -13.82 -6.48
N ASN A 95 -2.19 -13.99 -5.94
CA ASN A 95 -2.41 -14.55 -4.61
C ASN A 95 -2.26 -16.08 -4.71
N MET A 96 -1.07 -16.61 -4.43
CA MET A 96 -0.72 -18.02 -4.75
C MET A 96 -1.71 -19.05 -4.22
N HIS A 97 -2.20 -18.86 -2.98
CA HIS A 97 -3.14 -19.77 -2.31
C HIS A 97 -4.57 -19.23 -2.31
N THR A 98 -4.96 -18.46 -3.34
CA THR A 98 -6.28 -17.80 -3.47
C THR A 98 -6.63 -16.77 -2.38
N HIS A 99 -5.87 -16.73 -1.30
CA HIS A 99 -6.02 -15.78 -0.21
C HIS A 99 -4.67 -15.11 0.09
N THR A 100 -4.66 -13.83 0.43
CA THR A 100 -3.47 -13.13 0.93
C THR A 100 -3.90 -12.06 1.94
N SER A 101 -3.72 -12.37 3.23
CA SER A 101 -4.17 -11.54 4.34
C SER A 101 -3.32 -10.28 4.51
N GLN A 102 -2.03 -10.35 4.20
CA GLN A 102 -1.12 -9.21 4.30
C GLN A 102 -0.08 -9.21 3.19
N VAL A 103 0.25 -8.01 2.69
CA VAL A 103 1.41 -7.73 1.85
C VAL A 103 2.18 -6.57 2.47
N ALA A 104 3.50 -6.71 2.60
CA ALA A 104 4.39 -5.67 3.11
C ALA A 104 5.68 -5.62 2.29
N TYR A 105 6.21 -4.43 2.08
CA TYR A 105 7.50 -4.25 1.43
C TYR A 105 8.64 -4.28 2.44
N CYS A 106 9.75 -4.90 2.05
CA CYS A 106 11.01 -4.86 2.78
C CYS A 106 12.06 -4.12 1.94
N PRO A 107 12.48 -2.90 2.32
CA PRO A 107 13.46 -2.13 1.55
C PRO A 107 14.88 -2.71 1.60
N MET A 108 15.19 -3.56 2.60
CA MET A 108 16.53 -4.14 2.77
C MET A 108 16.92 -5.09 1.65
N ASP A 109 15.96 -5.88 1.18
CA ASP A 109 16.15 -6.86 0.11
C ASP A 109 15.28 -6.60 -1.13
N LYS A 110 14.50 -5.50 -1.11
CA LYS A 110 13.65 -5.02 -2.20
C LYS A 110 12.59 -6.03 -2.65
N LYS A 111 11.97 -6.72 -1.70
CA LYS A 111 10.93 -7.73 -1.94
C LYS A 111 9.62 -7.37 -1.26
N LEU A 112 8.53 -7.86 -1.83
CA LEU A 112 7.26 -7.93 -1.11
C LEU A 112 7.20 -9.26 -0.36
N TYR A 113 6.90 -9.17 0.94
CA TYR A 113 6.55 -10.29 1.78
C TYR A 113 5.03 -10.37 1.88
N ALA A 114 4.47 -11.56 1.70
CA ALA A 114 3.05 -11.79 1.85
C ALA A 114 2.75 -12.97 2.75
N TRP A 115 1.59 -12.91 3.38
CA TRP A 115 1.09 -13.91 4.31
C TRP A 115 -0.36 -14.25 3.97
N ASP A 116 -0.72 -15.53 4.07
CA ASP A 116 -2.06 -16.04 3.77
C ASP A 116 -2.72 -16.78 4.95
N ASN A 117 -2.18 -16.62 6.16
CA ASN A 117 -2.55 -17.34 7.40
C ASN A 117 -1.94 -18.73 7.58
N ALA A 118 -1.11 -19.22 6.65
CA ALA A 118 -0.38 -20.48 6.80
C ALA A 118 1.05 -20.45 6.24
N HIS A 119 1.26 -19.75 5.13
CA HIS A 119 2.49 -19.70 4.36
C HIS A 119 2.96 -18.26 4.18
N GLN A 120 4.28 -18.09 4.29
CA GLN A 120 4.94 -16.86 3.87
C GLN A 120 5.37 -17.00 2.41
N MET A 121 5.11 -15.95 1.62
CA MET A 121 5.51 -15.85 0.22
C MET A 121 6.36 -14.61 0.03
N THR A 122 7.21 -14.62 -1.00
CA THR A 122 8.00 -13.47 -1.41
C THR A 122 7.81 -13.19 -2.90
N TYR A 123 7.67 -11.92 -3.26
CA TYR A 123 7.61 -11.47 -4.65
C TYR A 123 8.81 -10.55 -4.94
N ASP A 124 9.53 -10.85 -6.01
CA ASP A 124 10.59 -9.99 -6.51
C ASP A 124 9.98 -8.79 -7.24
N LEU A 125 10.61 -7.63 -7.07
CA LEU A 125 10.19 -6.39 -7.71
C LEU A 125 11.17 -5.99 -8.81
N VAL A 126 10.63 -5.50 -9.93
CA VAL A 126 11.40 -4.90 -11.02
C VAL A 126 11.07 -3.41 -11.06
N PHE A 127 12.11 -2.59 -10.93
CA PHE A 127 12.01 -1.13 -10.94
C PHE A 127 12.36 -0.61 -12.33
N ALA A 128 11.62 0.40 -12.80
CA ALA A 128 12.03 1.17 -13.97
C ALA A 128 13.22 2.07 -13.58
N TYR A 129 14.21 2.17 -14.47
CA TYR A 129 15.41 3.01 -14.32
C TYR A 129 15.20 4.39 -14.93
#